data_AF-A0A0D0B9L6-F1
#
_entry.id   AF-A0A0D0B9L6-F1
#
_cell.length_a   1.000
_cell.length_b   1.000
_cell.length_c   1.000
_cell.angle_alpha   90.00
_cell.angle_beta   90.00
_cell.angle_gamma   90.00
#
_symmetry.space_group_name_H-M   'P 1'
#
loop_
_entity.id
_entity.type
_entity.pdbx_description
1 polymer ?
#
loop_
_entity_poly.entity_id
_entity_poly.type
_entity_poly.pdbx_seq_one_letter_code
_entity_poly.pdbx_strand_id
1 'polypeptide(L)'
;TGKPILLIFDGHGSHMGEDWIDLALANNIILFCLPLHTTHCLQVLDVSCFGPLQTAWFNQCDTVLAETGELMELQFVVKEYWEARKVAFKETTILAAW
;
A
#
# COMPACT_ATOMS: atom_id res chain seq x y z
N THR A 1 2.63 -27.34 1.05
CA THR A 1 2.05 -26.08 0.53
C THR A 1 2.40 -26.00 -0.95
N GLY A 2 1.45 -26.27 -1.84
CA GLY A 2 1.68 -26.32 -3.30
C GLY A 2 0.66 -25.50 -4.09
N LYS A 3 0.05 -24.50 -3.45
CA LYS A 3 -0.91 -23.61 -4.10
C LYS A 3 -0.12 -22.56 -4.90
N PRO A 4 -0.55 -22.23 -6.13
CA PRO A 4 0.10 -21.19 -6.92
C PRO A 4 0.00 -19.83 -6.21
N ILE A 5 1.03 -19.00 -6.36
CA ILE A 5 1.03 -17.62 -5.88
C ILE A 5 0.45 -16.74 -6.99
N LEU A 6 -0.58 -15.96 -6.67
CA LEU A 6 -1.18 -14.97 -7.57
C LEU A 6 -0.80 -13.57 -7.11
N LEU A 7 -0.16 -12.79 -7.99
CA LEU A 7 0.16 -11.40 -7.78
C LEU A 7 -0.77 -10.51 -8.62
N ILE A 8 -1.61 -9.73 -7.94
CA ILE A 8 -2.51 -8.75 -8.55
C ILE A 8 -1.85 -7.37 -8.47
N PHE A 9 -1.79 -6.63 -9.57
CA PHE A 9 -1.08 -5.35 -9.65
C PHE A 9 -1.73 -4.38 -10.65
N ASP A 10 -1.35 -3.10 -10.62
CA ASP A 10 -2.01 -1.98 -11.29
C ASP A 10 -1.58 -1.73 -12.75
N GLY A 11 -0.67 -2.54 -13.28
CA GLY A 11 -0.20 -2.41 -14.65
C GLY A 11 0.59 -1.13 -14.94
N HIS A 12 1.07 -0.41 -13.91
CA HIS A 12 1.91 0.76 -14.12
C HIS A 12 3.15 0.38 -14.94
N GLY A 13 3.63 1.26 -15.83
CA GLY A 13 4.67 0.92 -16.81
C GLY A 13 5.98 0.38 -16.20
N SER A 14 6.28 0.71 -14.94
CA SER A 14 7.40 0.14 -14.17
C SER A 14 7.27 -1.36 -13.90
N HIS A 15 6.06 -1.92 -13.97
CA HIS A 15 5.74 -3.32 -13.70
C HIS A 15 5.42 -4.11 -14.98
N MET A 16 5.77 -3.56 -16.14
CA MET A 16 5.48 -4.16 -17.45
C MET A 16 6.76 -4.54 -18.23
N GLY A 17 7.92 -4.51 -17.57
CA GLY A 17 9.19 -4.90 -18.17
C GLY A 17 9.35 -6.42 -18.26
N GLU A 18 10.03 -6.89 -19.31
CA GLU A 18 10.28 -8.33 -19.57
C GLU A 18 11.00 -8.99 -18.39
N ASP A 19 12.04 -8.35 -17.83
CA ASP A 19 12.81 -8.87 -16.67
C ASP A 19 11.92 -9.21 -15.47
N TRP A 20 10.87 -8.42 -15.24
CA TRP A 20 9.94 -8.64 -14.13
C TRP A 20 9.02 -9.85 -14.39
N ILE A 21 8.55 -9.99 -15.63
CA ILE A 21 7.72 -11.13 -16.05
C ILE A 21 8.53 -12.43 -15.97
N ASP A 22 9.76 -12.42 -16.49
CA ASP A 22 10.65 -13.57 -16.47
C ASP A 22 10.96 -14.01 -15.04
N LEU A 23 11.19 -13.06 -14.14
CA LEU A 23 11.41 -13.34 -12.73
C LEU A 23 10.17 -13.96 -12.08
N ALA A 24 8.97 -13.46 -12.36
CA ALA A 24 7.73 -14.03 -11.84
C ALA A 24 7.50 -15.47 -12.34
N LEU A 25 7.72 -15.72 -13.63
CA LEU A 25 7.63 -17.04 -14.24
C LEU A 25 8.63 -18.03 -13.62
N ALA A 26 9.89 -17.62 -13.46
CA ALA A 26 10.94 -18.43 -12.84
C ALA A 26 10.59 -18.83 -11.39
N ASN A 27 9.80 -18.02 -10.70
CA ASN A 27 9.36 -18.26 -9.33
C ASN A 27 7.95 -18.88 -9.22
N ASN A 28 7.33 -19.29 -10.33
CA ASN A 28 5.96 -19.83 -10.36
C ASN A 28 4.91 -18.87 -9.78
N ILE A 29 5.09 -17.57 -10.01
CA ILE A 29 4.15 -16.52 -9.63
C ILE A 29 3.28 -16.20 -10.85
N ILE A 30 1.96 -16.35 -10.69
CA ILE A 30 0.98 -15.96 -11.68
C ILE A 30 0.75 -14.45 -11.55
N LEU A 31 0.94 -13.73 -12.65
CA LEU A 31 0.74 -12.29 -12.71
C LEU A 31 -0.67 -11.96 -13.24
N PHE A 32 -1.38 -11.07 -12.55
CA PHE A 32 -2.69 -10.58 -12.95
C PHE A 32 -2.72 -9.05 -12.95
N CYS A 33 -2.65 -8.47 -14.14
CA CYS A 33 -2.70 -7.03 -14.35
C CYS A 33 -4.15 -6.54 -14.30
N LEU A 34 -4.43 -5.56 -13.45
CA LEU A 34 -5.71 -4.88 -13.42
C LEU A 34 -5.86 -3.97 -14.66
N PRO A 35 -7.08 -3.77 -15.17
CA PRO A 35 -7.32 -2.83 -16.27
C PRO A 35 -6.93 -1.40 -15.88
N LEU A 36 -6.40 -0.65 -16.84
CA LEU A 36 -6.05 0.76 -16.65
C LEU A 36 -7.25 1.57 -16.14
N HIS A 37 -6.96 2.58 -15.31
CA HIS A 37 -7.94 3.51 -14.72
C HIS A 37 -9.02 2.87 -13.83
N THR A 38 -8.80 1.65 -13.34
CA THR A 38 -9.73 0.98 -12.41
C THR A 38 -9.32 1.08 -10.94
N THR A 39 -8.38 1.97 -10.58
CA THR A 39 -7.88 2.18 -9.21
C THR A 39 -9.01 2.30 -8.18
N HIS A 40 -10.02 3.11 -8.50
CA HIS A 40 -11.16 3.38 -7.64
C HIS A 40 -12.13 2.19 -7.44
N CYS A 41 -12.02 1.14 -8.26
CA CYS A 41 -12.93 -0.01 -8.25
C CYS A 41 -12.24 -1.35 -7.94
N LEU A 42 -11.03 -1.57 -8.47
CA LEU A 42 -10.36 -2.87 -8.47
C LEU A 42 -9.03 -2.86 -7.70
N GLN A 43 -8.43 -1.70 -7.42
CA GLN A 43 -7.24 -1.65 -6.58
C GLN A 43 -7.66 -1.64 -5.11
N VAL A 44 -7.88 -2.85 -4.61
CA VAL A 44 -8.31 -3.10 -3.24
C VAL A 44 -7.41 -2.42 -2.20
N LEU A 45 -6.10 -2.37 -2.44
CA LEU A 45 -5.15 -1.69 -1.55
C LEU A 45 -5.42 -0.18 -1.46
N ASP A 46 -5.75 0.47 -2.57
CA ASP A 46 -6.05 1.90 -2.60
C ASP A 46 -7.36 2.22 -1.86
N VAL A 47 -8.40 1.40 -2.09
CA VAL A 47 -9.73 1.62 -1.50
C VAL A 47 -9.77 1.30 -0.01
N SER A 48 -9.10 0.23 0.42
CA SER A 48 -9.25 -0.30 1.79
C SER A 48 -8.11 0.04 2.71
N CYS A 49 -6.86 -0.14 2.28
CA CYS A 49 -5.69 -0.06 3.14
C CYS A 49 -5.10 1.35 3.14
N PHE A 50 -4.98 1.97 1.97
CA PHE A 50 -4.29 3.25 1.82
C PHE A 50 -5.17 4.44 2.17
N GLY A 51 -6.49 4.38 1.99
CA GLY A 51 -7.41 5.41 2.49
C GLY A 51 -7.29 5.64 4.01
N PRO A 52 -7.46 4.61 4.85
CA PRO A 52 -7.27 4.72 6.29
C PRO A 52 -5.84 5.11 6.69
N LEU A 53 -4.84 4.65 5.94
CA LEU A 53 -3.44 5.05 6.18
C LEU A 53 -3.22 6.53 5.94
N GLN A 54 -3.76 7.07 4.84
CA GLN A 54 -3.67 8.50 4.52
C GLN A 54 -4.30 9.33 5.64
N THR A 55 -5.49 8.93 6.13
CA THR A 55 -6.14 9.59 7.26
C THR A 55 -5.29 9.51 8.54
N ALA A 56 -4.77 8.32 8.87
CA ALA A 56 -3.92 8.13 10.05
C ALA A 56 -2.62 8.94 9.96
N TRP A 57 -2.06 9.06 8.75
CA TRP A 57 -0.86 9.86 8.48
C TRP A 57 -1.09 11.34 8.71
N PHE A 58 -2.19 11.91 8.20
CA PHE A 58 -2.53 13.30 8.46
C PHE A 58 -2.75 13.58 9.95
N ASN A 59 -3.47 12.70 10.65
CA ASN A 59 -3.66 12.83 12.09
C ASN A 59 -2.32 12.77 12.87
N GLN A 60 -1.36 11.96 12.41
CA GLN A 60 -0.03 11.88 13.02
C GLN A 60 0.75 13.19 12.82
N CYS A 61 0.69 13.77 11.62
CA CYS A 61 1.26 15.09 11.36
C CYS A 61 0.66 16.19 12.25
N ASP A 62 -0.67 16.19 12.40
CA ASP A 62 -1.38 17.13 13.28
C ASP A 62 -0.98 16.95 14.75
N THR A 63 -0.77 15.70 15.18
CA THR A 63 -0.30 15.38 16.53
C THR A 63 1.10 15.93 16.78
N VAL A 64 2.04 15.71 15.85
CA VAL A 64 3.40 16.26 15.95
C VAL A 64 3.38 17.79 16.03
N LEU A 65 2.55 18.44 15.21
CA LEU A 65 2.40 19.89 15.25
C LEU A 65 1.82 20.37 16.59
N ALA A 66 0.82 19.69 17.12
CA ALA A 66 0.20 20.04 18.39
C ALA A 66 1.15 19.86 19.58
N GLU A 67 2.00 18.83 19.57
CA GLU A 67 2.91 18.50 20.66
C GLU A 67 4.19 19.33 20.65
N THR A 68 4.75 19.59 19.46
CA THR A 68 6.05 20.28 19.32
C THR A 68 5.91 21.77 19.02
N GLY A 69 4.77 22.19 18.46
CA GLY A 69 4.58 23.52 17.90
C GLY A 69 5.22 23.73 16.52
N GLU A 70 5.85 22.69 15.96
CA GLU A 70 6.58 22.74 14.69
C GLU A 70 6.07 21.68 13.70
N LEU A 71 6.28 21.94 12.40
CA LEU A 71 5.96 20.96 11.36
C LEU A 71 6.93 19.77 11.42
N MET A 72 6.44 18.59 11.05
CA MET A 72 7.25 17.37 11.04
C MET A 72 8.42 17.47 10.07
N GLU A 73 9.64 17.29 10.58
CA GLU A 73 10.84 17.24 9.77
C GLU A 73 10.99 15.91 9.00
N LEU A 74 11.66 15.99 7.85
CA LEU A 74 11.86 14.85 6.94
C LEU A 74 12.57 13.67 7.62
N GLN A 75 13.51 13.95 8.54
CA GLN A 75 14.28 12.91 9.25
C GLN A 75 13.41 12.01 10.13
N PHE A 76 12.21 12.47 10.53
CA PHE A 76 11.29 11.71 11.38
C PHE A 76 10.20 10.99 10.59
N VAL A 77 10.10 11.21 9.27
CA VAL A 77 9.02 10.63 8.45
C VAL A 77 8.90 9.12 8.62
N VAL A 78 10.01 8.38 8.62
CA VAL A 78 9.97 6.91 8.78
C VAL A 78 9.39 6.51 10.15
N LYS A 79 9.80 7.22 11.21
CA LYS A 79 9.32 6.99 12.58
C LYS A 79 7.83 7.27 12.68
N GLU A 80 7.40 8.46 12.28
CA GLU A 80 6.00 8.88 12.40
C GLU A 80 5.08 8.07 11.47
N TYR A 81 5.57 7.70 10.29
CA TYR A 81 4.82 6.86 9.36
C TYR A 81 4.56 5.47 9.96
N TRP A 82 5.51 4.95 10.72
CA TRP A 82 5.33 3.69 11.44
C TRP A 82 4.20 3.76 12.47
N GLU A 83 4.04 4.91 13.14
CA GLU A 83 2.92 5.14 14.07
C GLU A 83 1.58 5.16 13.34
N ALA A 84 1.47 5.92 12.25
CA ALA A 84 0.28 5.93 11.40
C ALA A 84 -0.07 4.53 10.85
N ARG A 85 0.95 3.77 10.45
CA ARG A 85 0.80 2.41 9.92
C ARG A 85 0.16 1.46 10.93
N LYS A 86 0.57 1.51 12.20
CA LYS A 86 -0.02 0.69 13.28
C LYS A 86 -1.51 1.00 13.51
N VAL A 87 -1.91 2.25 13.28
CA VAL A 87 -3.32 2.66 13.42
C VAL A 87 -4.16 2.18 12.25
N ALA A 88 -3.64 2.24 11.03
CA ALA A 88 -4.38 1.96 9.80
C ALA A 88 -4.44 0.47 9.42
N PHE A 89 -3.32 -0.25 9.49
CA PHE A 89 -3.24 -1.66 9.08
C PHE A 89 -3.63 -2.59 10.23
N LYS A 90 -4.93 -2.69 10.46
CA LYS A 90 -5.53 -3.65 11.40
C LYS A 90 -6.18 -4.78 10.61
N GLU A 91 -6.30 -5.94 11.23
CA GLU A 91 -7.00 -7.10 10.64
C GLU A 91 -8.41 -6.71 10.17
N THR A 92 -9.13 -5.89 10.94
CA THR A 92 -10.45 -5.38 10.57
C THR A 92 -10.44 -4.56 9.28
N THR A 93 -9.42 -3.72 9.07
CA THR A 93 -9.30 -2.87 7.86
C THR A 93 -8.88 -3.71 6.66
N ILE A 94 -7.97 -4.67 6.87
CA ILE A 94 -7.45 -5.55 5.81
C ILE A 94 -8.52 -6.54 5.35
N LEU A 95 -9.34 -7.08 6.26
CA LEU A 95 -10.40 -8.01 5.92
C LEU A 95 -11.63 -7.32 5.31
N ALA A 96 -11.88 -6.04 5.63
CA ALA A 96 -12.95 -5.26 5.01
C ALA A 96 -12.66 -4.84 3.56
N ALA A 97 -11.49 -5.21 3.05
CA ALA A 97 -11.03 -4.91 1.70
C ALA A 97 -11.75 -5.71 0.60
N TRP A 98 -12.57 -6.70 0.97
CA TRP A 98 -13.29 -7.61 0.08
C TRP A 98 -14.71 -7.90 0.57
#